data_AF-A0A529NDC9-F1
#
_entry.id   AF-A0A529NDC9-F1
#
_cell.length_a   1.000
_cell.length_b   1.000
_cell.length_c   1.000
_cell.angle_alpha   90.00
_cell.angle_beta   90.00
_cell.angle_gamma   90.00
#
_symmetry.space_group_name_H-M   'P 1'
#
loop_
_entity.id
_entity.type
_entity.pdbx_description
1 polymer ?
#
loop_
_entity_poly.entity_id
_entity_poly.type
_entity_poly.pdbx_seq_one_letter_code
_entity_poly.pdbx_strand_id
1 'polypeptide(L)'
;PFRSQGLRPRVASDARQALSHLNLTTRSRGLFIDCGSNIGQGFKYFSAYYTPDRYDYLLIEPNKNCLAQLNALRADNLTMEIVAKAASVKDGYAELFGPPPERSEATHQSCSIVLD
;
A
#
# COMPACT_ATOMS: atom_id res chain seq x y z
N PRO A 1 16.59 -7.74 10.68
CA PRO A 1 15.60 -8.42 9.81
C PRO A 1 16.18 -8.73 8.41
N PHE A 2 16.61 -9.98 8.20
CA PHE A 2 17.38 -10.44 7.04
C PHE A 2 16.56 -10.73 5.76
N ARG A 3 15.26 -10.41 5.70
CA ARG A 3 14.38 -10.72 4.55
C ARG A 3 14.02 -9.51 3.65
N SER A 4 14.55 -8.32 3.91
CA SER A 4 14.17 -7.07 3.20
C SER A 4 15.02 -6.72 1.97
N GLN A 5 16.20 -7.33 1.79
CA GLN A 5 17.11 -6.97 0.70
C GLN A 5 16.56 -7.31 -0.68
N GLY A 6 15.80 -8.40 -0.82
CA GLY A 6 15.15 -8.78 -2.09
C GLY A 6 13.85 -8.04 -2.39
N LEU A 7 13.22 -7.40 -1.39
CA LEU A 7 11.95 -6.70 -1.56
C LEU A 7 12.16 -5.33 -2.22
N ARG A 8 13.14 -4.56 -1.74
CA ARG A 8 13.47 -3.22 -2.28
C ARG A 8 13.67 -3.19 -3.81
N PRO A 9 14.51 -4.06 -4.42
CA PRO A 9 14.71 -4.01 -5.86
C PRO A 9 13.45 -4.39 -6.66
N ARG A 10 12.60 -5.27 -6.12
CA ARG A 10 11.34 -5.66 -6.76
C ARG A 10 10.34 -4.50 -6.75
N VAL A 11 10.13 -3.88 -5.59
CA VAL A 11 9.27 -2.69 -5.43
C VAL A 11 9.77 -1.54 -6.31
N ALA A 12 11.08 -1.33 -6.38
CA ALA A 12 11.66 -0.32 -7.27
C ALA A 12 11.39 -0.62 -8.76
N SER A 13 11.42 -1.89 -9.16
CA SER A 13 11.13 -2.28 -10.54
C SER A 13 9.67 -2.07 -10.89
N ASP A 14 8.77 -2.48 -10.00
CA ASP A 14 7.32 -2.29 -10.11
C ASP A 14 6.96 -0.80 -10.21
N ALA A 15 7.49 0.02 -9.31
CA ALA A 15 7.28 1.47 -9.34
C ALA A 15 7.80 2.14 -10.62
N ARG A 16 8.93 1.69 -11.18
CA ARG A 16 9.43 2.17 -12.47
C ARG A 16 8.50 1.82 -13.62
N GLN A 17 7.94 0.61 -13.60
CA GLN A 17 6.97 0.18 -14.61
C GLN A 17 5.67 0.99 -14.49
N ALA A 18 5.14 1.15 -13.27
CA ALA A 18 3.96 1.99 -13.04
C ALA A 18 4.18 3.44 -13.54
N LEU A 19 5.35 4.02 -13.25
CA LEU A 19 5.70 5.37 -13.71
C LEU A 19 5.80 5.46 -15.24
N SER A 20 6.37 4.46 -15.92
CA SER A 20 6.45 4.46 -17.39
C SER A 20 5.05 4.43 -18.02
N HIS A 21 4.14 3.64 -17.45
CA HIS A 21 2.74 3.63 -17.88
C HIS A 21 2.06 4.99 -17.67
N LEU A 22 2.27 5.65 -16.52
CA LEU A 22 1.72 6.99 -16.29
C LEU A 22 2.21 8.00 -17.33
N ASN A 23 3.50 7.99 -17.65
CA ASN A 23 4.09 8.91 -18.64
C ASN A 23 3.58 8.68 -20.07
N LEU A 24 3.10 7.47 -20.39
CA LEU A 24 2.51 7.15 -21.71
C LEU A 24 1.02 7.52 -21.79
N THR A 25 0.34 7.67 -20.65
CA THR A 25 -1.07 8.05 -20.61
C THR A 25 -1.22 9.57 -20.59
N THR A 26 -2.37 10.08 -21.06
CA THR A 26 -2.75 11.49 -20.87
C THR A 26 -3.16 11.81 -19.42
N ARG A 27 -3.15 10.81 -18.53
CA ARG A 27 -3.41 10.97 -17.09
C ARG A 27 -2.19 11.57 -16.40
N SER A 28 -2.44 12.53 -15.53
CA SER A 28 -1.39 13.30 -14.86
C SER A 28 -0.82 12.65 -13.60
N ARG A 29 -1.55 11.71 -12.97
CA ARG A 29 -1.22 11.13 -11.66
C ARG A 29 -1.65 9.67 -11.52
N GLY A 30 -0.91 8.91 -10.73
CA GLY A 30 -1.28 7.57 -10.29
C GLY A 30 -2.05 7.56 -8.97
N LEU A 31 -2.60 6.40 -8.61
CA LEU A 31 -3.28 6.17 -7.33
C LEU A 31 -2.64 4.98 -6.62
N PHE A 32 -2.19 5.20 -5.38
CA PHE A 32 -1.72 4.15 -4.49
C PHE A 32 -2.82 3.78 -3.49
N ILE A 33 -3.15 2.48 -3.38
CA ILE A 33 -4.21 1.98 -2.51
C ILE A 33 -3.59 1.03 -1.47
N ASP A 34 -3.72 1.36 -0.18
CA ASP A 34 -3.22 0.57 0.94
C ASP A 34 -4.39 -0.14 1.66
N CYS A 35 -4.63 -1.41 1.31
CA CYS A 35 -5.71 -2.22 1.85
C CYS A 35 -5.30 -2.92 3.15
N GLY A 36 -5.60 -2.31 4.30
CA GLY A 36 -5.11 -2.74 5.61
C GLY A 36 -3.97 -1.86 6.10
N SER A 37 -4.17 -0.54 6.01
CA SER A 37 -3.12 0.44 6.27
C SER A 37 -2.60 0.39 7.71
N ASN A 38 -3.39 -0.13 8.66
CA ASN A 38 -3.10 -0.15 10.09
C ASN A 38 -2.69 1.28 10.53
N ILE A 39 -1.52 1.47 11.15
CA ILE A 39 -0.99 2.80 11.52
C ILE A 39 -0.15 3.49 10.42
N GLY A 40 -0.26 3.01 9.17
CA GLY A 40 0.35 3.59 7.97
C GLY A 40 1.78 3.14 7.68
N GLN A 41 2.19 1.98 8.17
CA GLN A 41 3.53 1.43 7.90
C GLN A 41 3.76 1.09 6.43
N GLY A 42 2.72 0.60 5.73
CA GLY A 42 2.74 0.33 4.29
C GLY A 42 2.98 1.62 3.53
N PHE A 43 2.08 2.59 3.66
CA PHE A 43 2.25 3.95 3.14
C PHE A 43 3.65 4.52 3.38
N LYS A 44 4.17 4.52 4.62
CA LYS A 44 5.50 5.08 4.93
C LYS A 44 6.64 4.41 4.18
N TYR A 45 6.54 3.10 3.95
CA TYR A 45 7.56 2.35 3.20
C TYR A 45 7.45 2.62 1.69
N PHE A 46 6.23 2.59 1.15
CA PHE A 46 5.97 2.64 -0.29
C PHE A 46 5.99 4.07 -0.86
N SER A 47 5.73 5.10 -0.06
CA SER A 47 5.74 6.51 -0.49
C SER A 47 7.11 7.01 -0.98
N ALA A 48 8.20 6.30 -0.64
CA ALA A 48 9.53 6.54 -1.19
C ALA A 48 9.66 6.13 -2.67
N TYR A 49 8.75 5.28 -3.18
CA TYR A 49 8.74 4.79 -4.57
C TYR A 49 7.55 5.36 -5.35
N TYR A 50 6.39 5.44 -4.71
CA TYR A 50 5.17 6.03 -5.22
C TYR A 50 5.02 7.43 -4.63
N THR A 51 5.71 8.41 -5.23
CA THR A 51 5.95 9.71 -4.60
C THR A 51 4.76 10.68 -4.70
N PRO A 52 4.58 11.61 -3.73
CA PRO A 52 3.42 12.51 -3.70
C PRO A 52 3.30 13.45 -4.90
N ASP A 53 4.40 13.76 -5.59
CA ASP A 53 4.37 14.56 -6.83
C ASP A 53 3.74 13.80 -8.00
N ARG A 54 3.64 12.46 -7.92
CA ARG A 54 3.09 11.59 -8.98
C ARG A 54 1.86 10.80 -8.57
N TYR A 55 1.64 10.57 -7.29
CA TYR A 55 0.58 9.68 -6.80
C TYR A 55 -0.30 10.35 -5.74
N ASP A 56 -1.60 10.06 -5.83
CA ASP A 56 -2.56 10.26 -4.74
C ASP A 56 -2.68 8.96 -3.93
N TYR A 57 -3.16 9.05 -2.68
CA TYR A 57 -3.16 7.93 -1.74
C TYR A 57 -4.56 7.65 -1.19
N LEU A 58 -4.92 6.37 -1.14
CA LEU A 58 -6.13 5.86 -0.48
C LEU A 58 -5.74 4.84 0.59
N LEU A 59 -5.91 5.19 1.85
CA LEU A 59 -5.62 4.34 2.99
C LEU A 59 -6.91 3.71 3.53
N ILE A 60 -7.01 2.39 3.49
CA ILE A 60 -8.21 1.64 3.90
C ILE A 60 -7.92 0.90 5.20
N GLU A 61 -8.65 1.24 6.27
CA GLU A 61 -8.48 0.62 7.59
C GLU A 61 -9.81 0.62 8.37
N PRO A 62 -10.41 -0.54 8.66
CA PRO A 62 -11.65 -0.63 9.43
C PRO A 62 -11.47 -0.35 10.93
N ASN A 63 -10.28 -0.57 11.50
CA ASN A 63 -10.03 -0.40 12.92
C ASN A 63 -9.98 1.07 13.32
N LYS A 64 -11.00 1.53 14.05
CA LYS A 64 -11.13 2.91 14.53
C LYS A 64 -9.93 3.37 15.37
N ASN A 65 -9.25 2.44 16.06
CA ASN A 65 -8.08 2.76 16.89
C ASN A 65 -6.88 3.23 16.06
N CYS A 66 -6.82 2.88 14.78
CA CYS A 66 -5.73 3.29 13.89
C CYS A 66 -5.97 4.66 13.25
N LEU A 67 -7.23 5.14 13.21
CA LEU A 67 -7.61 6.32 12.42
C LEU A 67 -6.94 7.60 12.90
N ALA A 68 -6.70 7.77 14.20
CA ALA A 68 -6.00 8.95 14.72
C ALA A 68 -4.56 9.03 14.16
N GLN A 69 -3.85 7.89 14.14
CA GLN A 69 -2.50 7.81 13.61
C GLN A 69 -2.47 7.98 12.08
N LEU A 70 -3.45 7.41 11.36
CA LEU A 70 -3.58 7.60 9.92
C LEU A 70 -3.87 9.06 9.56
N ASN A 71 -4.78 9.73 10.27
CA ASN A 71 -5.07 11.15 10.02
C ASN A 71 -3.85 12.04 10.28
N ALA A 72 -3.00 11.69 11.25
CA ALA A 72 -1.75 12.40 11.50
C ALA A 72 -0.69 12.27 10.38
N LEU A 73 -0.89 11.36 9.41
CA LEU A 73 -0.02 11.24 8.23
C LEU A 73 -0.37 12.23 7.12
N ARG A 74 -1.52 12.91 7.21
CA ARG A 74 -1.87 13.97 6.26
C ARG A 74 -0.86 15.11 6.38
N ALA A 75 -0.35 15.56 5.24
CA ALA A 75 0.58 16.69 5.13
C ALA A 75 0.09 17.62 4.02
N ASP A 76 0.44 18.91 4.10
CA ASP A 76 -0.13 19.96 3.24
C ASP A 76 0.07 19.72 1.72
N ASN A 77 1.10 18.98 1.33
CA ASN A 77 1.43 18.64 -0.06
C ASN A 77 1.12 17.19 -0.44
N LEU A 78 0.24 16.52 0.32
CA LEU A 78 -0.09 15.11 0.16
C LEU A 78 -1.61 14.93 -0.04
N THR A 79 -2.02 14.55 -1.25
CA THR A 79 -3.43 14.16 -1.50
C THR A 79 -3.68 12.76 -0.96
N MET A 80 -4.36 12.66 0.19
CA MET A 80 -4.64 11.39 0.86
C MET A 80 -6.08 11.31 1.37
N GLU A 81 -6.77 10.24 1.01
CA GLU A 81 -8.07 9.85 1.57
C GLU A 81 -7.90 8.66 2.52
N ILE A 82 -8.68 8.66 3.61
CA ILE A 82 -8.73 7.56 4.58
C ILE A 82 -10.15 6.99 4.57
N VAL A 83 -10.29 5.73 4.21
CA VAL A 83 -11.56 5.01 4.18
C VAL A 83 -11.65 4.10 5.39
N ALA A 84 -12.51 4.47 6.34
CA ALA A 84 -12.74 3.70 7.58
C ALA A 84 -13.65 2.48 7.36
N LYS A 85 -13.29 1.60 6.42
CA LYS A 85 -14.02 0.37 6.05
C LYS A 85 -13.02 -0.75 5.74
N ALA A 86 -13.51 -1.98 5.67
CA ALA A 86 -12.70 -3.11 5.20
C ALA A 86 -12.69 -3.16 3.66
N ALA A 87 -11.53 -3.41 3.07
CA ALA A 87 -11.43 -3.78 1.66
C ALA A 87 -11.88 -5.25 1.50
N SER A 88 -12.73 -5.52 0.50
CA SER A 88 -13.17 -6.87 0.15
C SER A 88 -13.48 -6.95 -1.34
N VAL A 89 -13.50 -8.16 -1.90
CA VAL A 89 -13.96 -8.41 -3.27
C VAL A 89 -15.41 -8.89 -3.25
N LYS A 90 -16.21 -8.41 -4.22
CA LYS A 90 -17.64 -8.71 -4.29
C LYS A 90 -17.93 -10.14 -4.79
N ASP A 91 -17.03 -10.73 -5.58
CA ASP A 91 -17.25 -12.02 -6.26
C ASP A 91 -16.01 -12.95 -6.20
N GLY A 92 -15.63 -13.35 -4.99
CA GLY A 92 -14.91 -14.61 -4.72
C GLY A 92 -13.44 -14.74 -5.14
N TYR A 93 -12.90 -13.91 -6.03
CA TYR A 93 -11.49 -14.02 -6.44
C TYR A 93 -10.82 -12.65 -6.58
N ALA A 94 -9.71 -12.49 -5.87
CA ALA A 94 -8.72 -11.45 -6.12
C ALA A 94 -7.38 -12.16 -6.35
N GLU A 95 -6.71 -11.87 -7.48
CA GLU A 95 -5.30 -12.21 -7.61
C GLU A 95 -4.50 -11.26 -6.71
N LEU A 96 -4.29 -11.68 -5.47
CA LEU A 96 -3.30 -11.05 -4.62
C LEU A 96 -1.94 -11.47 -5.15
N PHE A 97 -1.17 -10.54 -5.71
CA PHE A 97 0.22 -10.77 -6.11
C PHE A 97 1.09 -11.02 -4.87
N GLY A 98 1.00 -12.23 -4.33
CA GLY A 98 1.92 -12.78 -3.35
C GLY A 98 3.24 -13.20 -3.99
N PRO A 99 4.25 -13.54 -3.19
CA PRO A 99 5.49 -14.12 -3.71
C PRO A 99 5.19 -15.37 -4.56
N PRO A 100 6.03 -15.68 -5.57
CA PRO A 100 5.78 -16.75 -6.54
C PRO A 100 5.51 -18.11 -5.87
N PRO A 101 4.76 -18.99 -6.56
CA PRO A 101 4.19 -20.23 -6.01
C PRO A 101 5.22 -21.24 -5.44
N GLU A 102 6.51 -21.05 -5.71
CA GLU A 102 7.60 -21.83 -5.13
C GLU A 102 7.82 -21.59 -3.63
N ARG A 103 7.11 -20.64 -3.01
CA ARG A 103 7.10 -20.44 -1.55
C ARG A 103 5.82 -21.01 -0.93
N SER A 104 5.87 -22.26 -0.48
CA SER A 104 4.76 -22.98 0.15
C SER A 104 4.56 -22.68 1.64
N GLU A 105 4.95 -21.51 2.13
CA GLU A 105 4.66 -21.10 3.51
C GLU A 105 3.61 -20.00 3.48
N ALA A 106 2.54 -20.18 4.26
CA ALA A 106 1.52 -19.16 4.48
C ALA A 106 2.15 -17.93 5.15
N THR A 107 2.68 -16.99 4.37
CA THR A 107 3.06 -15.67 4.90
C THR A 107 1.83 -14.80 5.02
N HIS A 108 0.97 -15.10 6.00
CA HIS A 108 0.11 -14.09 6.60
C HIS A 108 0.86 -13.48 7.79
N GLN A 109 1.78 -12.57 7.49
CA GLN A 109 2.13 -11.52 8.45
C GLN A 109 1.55 -10.20 7.94
N SER A 110 0.24 -10.19 7.76
CA SER A 110 -0.50 -8.95 7.95
C SER A 110 -0.44 -8.69 9.44
N CYS A 111 0.44 -7.79 9.87
CA CYS A 111 0.49 -7.35 11.27
C CYS A 111 -0.80 -6.58 11.56
N SER A 112 -1.86 -7.29 11.90
CA SER A 112 -2.95 -6.75 12.71
C SER A 112 -2.42 -6.57 14.12
N ILE A 113 -2.67 -5.41 14.72
CA ILE A 113 -2.40 -5.21 16.15
C ILE A 113 -3.34 -6.16 16.89
N VAL A 114 -2.78 -7.17 17.55
CA VAL A 114 -3.45 -7.89 18.63
C VAL A 114 -3.15 -7.09 19.88
N LEU A 115 -4.17 -6.47 20.47
CA LEU A 115 -4.07 -5.94 21.83
C LEU A 115 -4.33 -7.11 22.76
N ASP A 116 -3.40 -7.35 23.69
CA ASP A 116 -3.60 -8.26 24.82
C ASP A 116 -4.74 -7.77 25.73
#